data_AF-A0A314YAV5-F1
#
_entry.id   AF-A0A314YAV5-F1
#
_cell.length_a   1.000
_cell.length_b   1.000
_cell.length_c   1.000
_cell.angle_alpha   90.00
_cell.angle_beta   90.00
_cell.angle_gamma   90.00
#
_symmetry.space_group_name_H-M   'P 1'
#
loop_
_entity.id
_entity.type
_entity.pdbx_description
1 polymer ?
#
loop_
_entity_poly.entity_id
_entity_poly.type
_entity_poly.pdbx_seq_one_letter_code
_entity_poly.pdbx_strand_id
1 'polypeptide(L)'
;MFMDPNKFGELFPTIVSMAKTIEVISSGMLGSQSGSLHLMYKELQVLSPLVQTREFYFLRYCQQIEQGLWAIVDVSYDFPRDNQFTNQCRSHRLPSGCLIQDMPNGYSKVSWVEHVEIEDKAPTHRLYRDLIHSGLAFGAERWLAALQRMCERFACLMVSGTSTRDLEGVIPSPEGKRSMMKLAQRMVNNFCASIAHPTAIDGPPFQG
;
A
#
# COMPACT_ATOMS: atom_id res chain seq x y z
N MET A 1 9.58 -0.41 -7.25
CA MET A 1 8.50 -1.03 -6.44
C MET A 1 7.29 -0.13 -6.34
N PHE A 2 7.45 1.13 -5.92
CA PHE A 2 6.33 2.06 -5.72
C PHE A 2 5.60 2.52 -6.99
N MET A 3 6.28 2.57 -8.15
CA MET A 3 5.64 2.98 -9.42
C MET A 3 4.87 1.85 -10.12
N ASP A 4 5.09 0.60 -9.70
CA ASP A 4 4.44 -0.58 -10.26
C ASP A 4 3.23 -0.93 -9.37
N PRO A 5 1.99 -0.85 -9.88
CA PRO A 5 0.80 -1.01 -9.05
C PRO A 5 0.70 -2.41 -8.42
N ASN A 6 1.14 -3.45 -9.13
CA ASN A 6 1.10 -4.82 -8.62
C ASN A 6 2.10 -4.98 -7.47
N LYS A 7 3.34 -4.53 -7.66
CA LYS A 7 4.37 -4.57 -6.61
C LYS A 7 4.02 -3.68 -5.43
N PHE A 8 3.36 -2.55 -5.68
CA PHE A 8 2.89 -1.67 -4.61
C PHE A 8 1.79 -2.33 -3.77
N GLY A 9 0.82 -3.00 -4.41
CA GLY A 9 -0.19 -3.79 -3.70
C GLY A 9 0.41 -4.95 -2.90
N GLU A 10 1.38 -5.68 -3.47
CA GLU A 10 2.10 -6.75 -2.76
C GLU A 10 2.93 -6.25 -1.57
N LEU A 11 3.43 -5.02 -1.65
CA LEU A 11 4.19 -4.38 -0.57
C LEU A 11 3.28 -3.89 0.56
N PHE A 12 2.02 -3.58 0.27
CA PHE A 12 1.09 -3.01 1.25
C PHE A 12 -0.27 -3.71 1.25
N PRO A 13 -0.34 -5.05 1.34
CA PRO A 13 -1.59 -5.80 1.13
C PRO A 13 -2.65 -5.49 2.19
N THR A 14 -2.21 -5.09 3.40
CA THR A 14 -3.12 -4.73 4.49
C THR A 14 -3.69 -3.32 4.35
N ILE A 15 -3.11 -2.46 3.51
CA ILE A 15 -3.48 -1.04 3.34
C ILE A 15 -4.13 -0.81 1.99
N VAL A 16 -3.59 -1.41 0.92
CA VAL A 16 -4.02 -1.23 -0.47
C VAL A 16 -4.82 -2.45 -0.90
N SER A 17 -6.11 -2.28 -1.16
CA SER A 17 -6.95 -3.34 -1.73
C SER A 17 -6.80 -3.44 -3.25
N MET A 18 -6.71 -2.29 -3.92
CA MET A 18 -6.55 -2.21 -5.37
C MET A 18 -5.61 -1.06 -5.74
N ALA A 19 -4.78 -1.29 -6.77
CA ALA A 19 -3.96 -0.26 -7.39
C ALA A 19 -3.91 -0.49 -8.90
N LYS A 20 -3.98 0.60 -9.68
CA LYS A 20 -3.93 0.54 -11.15
C LYS A 20 -3.23 1.78 -11.69
N THR A 21 -2.40 1.58 -12.71
CA THR A 21 -1.94 2.68 -13.57
C THR A 21 -3.01 2.93 -14.63
N ILE A 22 -3.53 4.16 -14.68
CA ILE A 22 -4.47 4.59 -15.71
C ILE A 22 -3.67 5.01 -16.95
N GLU A 23 -2.66 5.86 -16.74
CA GLU A 23 -1.84 6.40 -17.82
C GLU A 23 -0.42 6.70 -17.34
N VAL A 24 0.56 6.50 -18.22
CA VAL A 24 1.95 6.93 -18.02
C VAL A 24 2.14 8.23 -18.78
N ILE A 25 2.16 9.36 -18.06
CA ILE A 25 2.28 10.70 -18.62
C ILE A 25 3.74 11.00 -18.98
N SER A 26 4.67 10.56 -18.13
CA SER A 26 6.11 10.62 -18.36
C SER A 26 6.78 9.33 -17.87
N SER A 27 7.58 8.69 -18.71
CA SER A 27 8.28 7.44 -18.39
C SER A 27 9.60 7.65 -17.63
N GLY A 28 9.99 8.89 -17.34
CA GLY A 28 11.26 9.23 -16.69
C GLY A 28 12.48 9.13 -17.62
N MET A 29 13.67 9.28 -17.04
CA MET A 29 14.94 9.18 -17.77
C MET A 29 15.30 7.73 -18.15
N LEU A 30 16.05 7.54 -19.24
CA LEU A 30 16.51 6.21 -19.67
C LEU A 30 17.18 5.44 -18.52
N GLY A 31 16.63 4.26 -18.19
CA GLY A 31 17.16 3.37 -17.15
C GLY A 31 16.86 3.81 -15.70
N SER A 32 16.14 4.91 -15.49
CA SER A 32 15.84 5.47 -14.17
C SER A 32 14.36 5.81 -14.05
N GLN A 33 13.82 5.78 -12.83
CA GLN A 33 12.47 6.26 -12.55
C GLN A 33 12.43 7.76 -12.24
N SER A 34 13.58 8.45 -12.31
CA SER A 34 13.63 9.89 -12.08
C SER A 34 12.90 10.63 -13.18
N GLY A 35 11.98 11.52 -12.78
CA GLY A 35 11.13 12.28 -13.67
C GLY A 35 9.90 11.51 -14.19
N SER A 36 9.60 10.34 -13.64
CA SER A 36 8.39 9.60 -14.05
C SER A 36 7.13 10.16 -13.40
N LEU A 37 6.07 10.26 -14.19
CA LEU A 37 4.77 10.79 -13.78
C LEU A 37 3.67 9.87 -14.29
N HIS A 38 2.93 9.26 -13.37
CA HIS A 38 1.83 8.35 -13.70
C HIS A 38 0.50 8.90 -13.17
N LEU A 39 -0.56 8.81 -13.95
CA LEU A 39 -1.93 8.90 -13.46
C LEU A 39 -2.35 7.52 -12.96
N MET A 40 -2.73 7.44 -11.69
CA MET A 40 -3.00 6.19 -11.00
C MET A 40 -4.34 6.23 -10.26
N TYR A 41 -4.84 5.04 -9.99
CA TYR A 41 -5.97 4.78 -9.11
C TYR A 41 -5.53 3.88 -7.97
N LYS A 42 -6.01 4.13 -6.75
CA LYS A 42 -5.85 3.20 -5.62
C LYS A 42 -7.05 3.21 -4.69
N GLU A 43 -7.27 2.08 -4.06
CA GLU A 43 -8.22 1.91 -2.96
C GLU A 43 -7.48 1.56 -1.69
N LEU A 44 -7.78 2.29 -0.62
CA LEU A 44 -7.26 2.04 0.70
C LEU A 44 -8.31 1.36 1.57
N GLN A 45 -7.88 0.37 2.33
CA GLN A 45 -8.72 -0.44 3.20
C GLN A 45 -8.24 -0.46 4.66
N VAL A 46 -9.20 -0.62 5.56
CA VAL A 46 -8.98 -1.23 6.87
C VAL A 46 -9.58 -2.63 6.79
N LEU A 47 -8.94 -3.62 7.40
CA LEU A 47 -9.39 -5.01 7.34
C LEU A 47 -10.61 -5.26 8.25
N SER A 48 -11.70 -4.52 7.99
CA SER A 48 -12.98 -4.64 8.67
C SER A 48 -14.11 -4.13 7.77
N PRO A 49 -15.24 -4.86 7.68
CA PRO A 49 -16.41 -4.41 6.91
C PRO A 49 -17.10 -3.17 7.50
N LEU A 50 -16.74 -2.76 8.73
CA LEU A 50 -17.30 -1.60 9.41
C LEU A 50 -16.61 -0.28 9.03
N VAL A 51 -15.57 -0.34 8.20
CA VAL A 51 -14.84 0.83 7.70
C VAL A 51 -14.92 0.82 6.18
N GLN A 52 -15.47 1.88 5.60
CA GLN A 52 -15.55 2.03 4.16
C GLN A 52 -14.15 2.21 3.54
N THR A 53 -13.95 1.66 2.35
CA THR A 53 -12.74 1.89 1.55
C THR A 53 -12.66 3.34 1.09
N ARG A 54 -11.44 3.82 0.86
CA ARG A 54 -11.16 5.18 0.37
C ARG A 54 -10.51 5.09 -1.00
N GLU A 55 -11.15 5.70 -1.99
CA GLU A 55 -10.75 5.63 -3.39
C GLU A 55 -10.05 6.92 -3.80
N PHE A 56 -8.95 6.82 -4.53
CA PHE A 56 -8.18 7.98 -4.99
C PHE A 56 -7.80 7.84 -6.45
N TYR A 57 -8.09 8.88 -7.22
CA TYR A 57 -7.42 9.17 -8.48
C TYR A 57 -6.33 10.20 -8.21
N PHE A 58 -5.09 9.89 -8.58
CA PHE A 58 -3.94 10.70 -8.19
C PHE A 58 -2.82 10.62 -9.23
N LEU A 59 -2.05 11.71 -9.31
CA LEU A 59 -0.77 11.75 -9.98
C LEU A 59 0.31 11.27 -9.01
N ARG A 60 1.13 10.32 -9.45
CA ARG A 60 2.35 9.89 -8.75
C ARG A 60 3.56 10.35 -9.52
N TYR A 61 4.36 11.21 -8.90
CA TYR A 61 5.63 11.68 -9.42
C TYR A 61 6.80 11.06 -8.67
N CYS A 62 7.80 10.55 -9.39
CA CYS A 62 9.03 9.99 -8.82
C CYS A 62 10.23 10.79 -9.31
N GLN A 63 11.05 11.26 -8.38
CA GLN A 63 12.21 12.08 -8.69
C GLN A 63 13.38 11.73 -7.78
N GLN A 64 14.55 11.56 -8.39
CA GLN A 64 15.80 11.58 -7.65
C GLN A 64 16.19 13.06 -7.43
N ILE A 65 16.12 13.51 -6.17
CA ILE A 65 16.43 14.90 -5.81
C ILE A 65 17.94 15.09 -5.82
N GLU A 66 18.65 14.14 -5.20
CA GLU A 66 20.11 14.10 -5.11
C GLU A 66 20.58 12.64 -5.22
N GLN A 67 21.89 12.42 -5.32
CA GLN A 67 22.42 11.07 -5.35
C GLN A 67 22.02 10.29 -4.08
N GLY A 68 21.31 9.16 -4.26
CA GLY A 68 20.80 8.37 -3.14
C GLY A 68 19.55 8.93 -2.44
N LEU A 69 18.99 10.07 -2.86
CA LEU A 69 17.79 10.67 -2.28
C LEU A 69 16.63 10.70 -3.30
N TRP A 70 15.57 9.96 -3.00
CA TRP A 70 14.41 9.80 -3.85
C TRP A 70 13.16 10.34 -3.18
N ALA A 71 12.37 11.12 -3.91
CA ALA A 71 11.03 11.52 -3.52
C ALA A 71 9.99 10.88 -4.42
N ILE A 72 8.94 10.34 -3.80
CA ILE A 72 7.73 9.88 -4.46
C ILE A 72 6.59 10.70 -3.89
N VAL A 73 5.89 11.42 -4.75
CA VAL A 73 4.83 12.35 -4.36
C VAL A 73 3.53 11.96 -5.04
N ASP A 74 2.48 11.86 -4.26
CA ASP A 74 1.10 11.63 -4.68
C ASP A 74 0.28 12.91 -4.46
N VAL A 75 -0.47 13.32 -5.47
CA VAL A 75 -1.48 14.39 -5.35
C VAL A 75 -2.74 14.00 -6.12
N SER A 76 -3.92 14.28 -5.58
CA SER A 76 -5.19 13.95 -6.24
C SER A 76 -5.30 14.61 -7.62
N TYR A 77 -5.95 13.90 -8.53
CA TYR A 77 -6.27 14.37 -9.86
C TYR A 77 -7.80 14.46 -10.01
N ASP A 78 -8.30 15.68 -10.18
CA ASP A 78 -9.73 15.94 -10.39
C ASP A 78 -10.06 15.88 -11.88
N PHE A 79 -10.95 14.97 -12.26
CA PHE A 79 -11.47 14.95 -13.62
C PHE A 79 -12.38 16.17 -13.86
N PRO A 80 -12.23 16.89 -14.99
CA PRO A 80 -13.17 17.92 -15.41
C PRO A 80 -14.59 17.34 -15.43
N ARG A 81 -15.53 18.00 -14.74
CA ARG A 81 -16.87 17.47 -14.50
C ARG A 81 -17.69 17.43 -15.79
N ASP A 82 -17.73 16.29 -16.47
CA ASP A 82 -18.82 15.97 -17.40
C ASP A 82 -19.80 15.01 -16.70
N ASN A 83 -20.98 15.54 -16.37
CA ASN A 83 -22.22 14.85 -16.01
C ASN A 83 -22.31 14.00 -14.71
N GLN A 84 -22.87 14.64 -13.67
CA GLN A 84 -24.07 14.24 -12.91
C GLN A 84 -24.23 12.84 -12.23
N PHE A 85 -23.22 11.95 -12.15
CA PHE A 85 -23.44 10.65 -11.47
C PHE A 85 -22.44 10.19 -10.38
N THR A 86 -21.38 10.92 -10.06
CA THR A 86 -20.45 10.48 -9.00
C THR A 86 -20.72 11.16 -7.66
N ASN A 87 -21.80 10.73 -7.02
CA ASN A 87 -22.07 10.97 -5.60
C ASN A 87 -21.17 10.13 -4.67
N GLN A 88 -19.97 9.74 -5.10
CA GLN A 88 -19.01 9.01 -4.28
C GLN A 88 -18.39 9.92 -3.22
N CYS A 89 -18.12 9.35 -2.04
CA CYS A 89 -17.40 9.98 -0.94
C CYS A 89 -16.07 10.56 -1.48
N ARG A 90 -15.89 11.88 -1.44
CA ARG A 90 -14.68 12.50 -2.00
C ARG A 90 -13.54 12.29 -1.03
N SER A 91 -12.62 11.40 -1.40
CA SER A 91 -11.31 11.33 -0.75
C SER A 91 -10.32 12.11 -1.60
N HIS A 92 -9.81 13.21 -1.05
CA HIS A 92 -8.90 14.10 -1.74
C HIS A 92 -7.52 14.05 -1.09
N ARG A 93 -6.50 13.73 -1.87
CA ARG A 93 -5.12 13.61 -1.42
C ARG A 93 -4.37 14.89 -1.75
N LEU A 94 -4.02 15.63 -0.72
CA LEU A 94 -3.06 16.73 -0.79
C LEU A 94 -1.63 16.16 -0.92
N PRO A 95 -0.60 16.98 -1.23
CA PRO A 95 0.76 16.49 -1.42
C PRO A 95 1.19 15.52 -0.32
N SER A 96 1.32 14.25 -0.69
CA SER A 96 1.59 13.12 0.18
C SER A 96 2.67 12.25 -0.46
N GLY A 97 3.20 11.26 0.25
CA GLY A 97 4.15 10.30 -0.29
C GLY A 97 5.34 10.09 0.63
N CYS A 98 6.50 9.78 0.06
CA CYS A 98 7.67 9.45 0.86
C CYS A 98 8.99 9.93 0.27
N LEU A 99 9.94 10.16 1.17
CA LEU A 99 11.33 10.43 0.90
C LEU A 99 12.13 9.20 1.33
N ILE A 100 12.94 8.65 0.42
CA ILE A 100 13.79 7.48 0.64
C ILE A 100 15.23 7.93 0.43
N GLN A 101 16.02 7.87 1.50
CA GLN A 101 17.42 8.24 1.51
C GLN A 101 18.28 7.00 1.75
N ASP A 102 19.23 6.76 0.86
CA ASP A 102 20.27 5.76 1.04
C ASP A 102 21.24 6.18 2.16
N MET A 103 21.61 5.24 3.02
CA MET A 103 22.47 5.49 4.17
C MET A 103 23.76 4.67 4.09
N PRO A 104 24.92 5.20 4.53
CA PRO A 104 26.22 4.50 4.43
C PRO A 104 26.30 3.15 5.15
N ASN A 105 25.37 2.87 6.06
CA ASN A 105 25.29 1.61 6.81
C ASN A 105 24.55 0.49 6.06
N GLY A 106 24.14 0.71 4.81
CA GLY A 106 23.40 -0.26 3.99
C GLY A 106 21.89 -0.31 4.29
N TYR A 107 21.37 0.63 5.08
CA TYR A 107 19.94 0.82 5.32
C TYR A 107 19.41 2.01 4.53
N SER A 108 18.09 2.19 4.53
CA SER A 108 17.45 3.40 4.01
C SER A 108 16.73 4.14 5.12
N LYS A 109 16.88 5.47 5.16
CA LYS A 109 16.04 6.34 5.98
C LYS A 109 14.80 6.70 5.16
N VAL A 110 13.62 6.36 5.67
CA VAL A 110 12.34 6.62 5.02
C VAL A 110 11.55 7.62 5.84
N SER A 111 11.12 8.71 5.21
CA SER A 111 10.18 9.68 5.79
C SER A 111 8.89 9.63 5.00
N TRP A 112 7.74 9.55 5.67
CA TRP A 112 6.44 9.42 5.01
C TRP A 112 5.49 10.52 5.47
N VAL A 113 4.78 11.14 4.52
CA VAL A 113 3.79 12.19 4.75
C VAL A 113 2.46 11.76 4.13
N GLU A 114 1.40 11.74 4.92
CA GLU A 114 0.04 11.52 4.43
C GLU A 114 -0.81 12.73 4.79
N HIS A 115 -1.30 13.43 3.78
CA HIS A 115 -2.19 14.58 3.92
C HIS A 115 -3.43 14.33 3.06
N VAL A 116 -4.55 14.05 3.72
CA VAL A 116 -5.78 13.61 3.07
C VAL A 116 -6.97 14.32 3.68
N GLU A 117 -7.84 14.84 2.81
CA GLU A 117 -9.14 15.38 3.14
C GLU A 117 -10.20 14.34 2.77
N ILE A 118 -11.14 14.10 3.69
CA ILE A 118 -12.19 13.10 3.51
C ILE A 118 -13.54 13.75 3.73
N GLU A 119 -14.41 13.65 2.74
CA GLU A 119 -15.81 14.06 2.85
C GLU A 119 -16.67 12.89 3.34
N ASP A 120 -16.67 12.62 4.65
CA ASP A 120 -17.43 11.51 5.23
C ASP A 120 -18.95 11.77 5.15
N LYS A 121 -19.63 11.09 4.22
CA LYS A 121 -21.10 11.15 4.08
C LYS A 121 -21.83 10.30 5.11
N ALA A 122 -21.16 9.30 5.69
CA ALA A 122 -21.71 8.40 6.69
C ALA A 122 -20.88 8.48 7.99
N PRO A 123 -21.53 8.44 9.16
CA PRO A 123 -20.81 8.46 10.42
C PRO A 123 -19.94 7.21 10.57
N THR A 124 -18.67 7.40 10.93
CA THR A 124 -17.74 6.28 11.23
C THR A 124 -18.31 5.41 12.34
N HIS A 125 -18.24 4.08 12.15
CA HIS A 125 -18.69 3.13 13.18
C HIS A 125 -17.94 3.35 14.50
N ARG A 126 -18.65 3.33 15.63
CA ARG A 126 -18.11 3.68 16.96
C ARG A 126 -16.84 2.91 17.33
N LEU A 127 -16.76 1.63 16.96
CA LEU A 127 -15.58 0.77 17.21
C LEU A 127 -14.30 1.27 16.53
N TYR A 128 -14.41 1.97 15.40
CA TYR A 128 -13.26 2.43 14.60
C TYR A 128 -13.04 3.93 14.65
N ARG A 129 -13.96 4.69 15.26
CA ARG A 129 -13.92 6.14 15.31
C ARG A 129 -12.56 6.65 15.80
N ASP A 130 -12.06 6.13 16.91
CA ASP A 130 -10.83 6.62 17.52
C ASP A 130 -9.60 6.21 16.68
N LEU A 131 -9.61 5.03 16.05
CA LEU A 131 -8.57 4.58 15.12
C LEU A 131 -8.49 5.46 13.86
N ILE A 132 -9.64 5.91 13.37
CA ILE A 132 -9.76 6.73 12.15
C ILE A 132 -9.37 8.18 12.45
N HIS A 133 -9.93 8.76 13.52
CA HIS A 133 -9.67 10.16 13.90
C HIS A 133 -8.25 10.41 14.40
N SER A 134 -7.60 9.41 15.02
CA SER A 134 -6.17 9.50 15.37
C SER A 134 -5.25 9.43 14.14
N GLY A 135 -5.77 9.07 12.96
CA GLY A 135 -4.96 8.86 11.76
C GLY A 135 -4.26 7.50 11.72
N LEU A 136 -4.34 6.66 12.76
CA LEU A 136 -3.69 5.35 12.79
C LEU A 136 -4.19 4.40 11.70
N ALA A 137 -5.43 4.55 11.26
CA ALA A 137 -6.00 3.74 10.18
C ALA A 137 -5.41 4.05 8.81
N PHE A 138 -5.10 5.31 8.48
CA PHE A 138 -4.78 5.71 7.10
C PHE A 138 -3.54 6.61 6.99
N GLY A 139 -2.88 6.91 8.10
CA GLY A 139 -1.76 7.83 8.19
C GLY A 139 -0.40 7.18 7.97
N ALA A 140 0.63 8.03 7.99
CA ALA A 140 2.01 7.69 7.71
C ALA A 140 2.57 6.55 8.59
N GLU A 141 2.20 6.50 9.86
CA GLU A 141 2.67 5.46 10.79
C GLU A 141 2.30 4.05 10.30
N ARG A 142 1.08 3.88 9.77
CA ARG A 142 0.63 2.59 9.22
C ARG A 142 1.45 2.18 8.01
N TRP A 143 1.74 3.13 7.11
CA TRP A 143 2.59 2.90 5.93
C TRP A 143 4.01 2.50 6.31
N LEU A 144 4.63 3.22 7.25
CA LEU A 144 5.98 2.90 7.74
C LEU A 144 6.02 1.54 8.42
N ALA A 145 5.03 1.24 9.27
CA ALA A 145 4.97 -0.03 9.98
C ALA A 145 4.71 -1.22 9.03
N ALA A 146 4.00 -1.02 7.92
CA ALA A 146 3.85 -2.03 6.88
C ALA A 146 5.13 -2.20 6.05
N LEU A 147 5.77 -1.09 5.68
CA LEU A 147 7.03 -1.10 4.93
C LEU A 147 8.13 -1.81 5.72
N GLN A 148 8.29 -1.47 7.00
CA GLN A 148 9.28 -2.08 7.88
C GLN A 148 9.11 -3.61 7.94
N ARG A 149 7.88 -4.09 8.18
CA ARG A 149 7.58 -5.53 8.21
C ARG A 149 7.92 -6.21 6.89
N MET A 150 7.68 -5.56 5.76
CA MET A 150 8.04 -6.09 4.44
C MET A 150 9.55 -6.08 4.20
N CYS A 151 10.27 -5.07 4.66
CA CYS A 151 11.73 -5.05 4.61
C CYS A 151 12.34 -6.18 5.44
N GLU A 152 11.86 -6.40 6.68
CA GLU A 152 12.27 -7.52 7.54
C GLU A 152 12.00 -8.86 6.86
N ARG A 153 10.82 -8.99 6.23
CA ARG A 153 10.47 -10.17 5.45
C ARG A 153 11.44 -10.43 4.29
N PHE A 154 11.77 -9.40 3.51
CA PHE A 154 12.72 -9.53 2.41
C PHE A 154 14.13 -9.85 2.92
N ALA A 155 14.56 -9.25 4.02
CA ALA A 155 15.84 -9.58 4.64
C ALA A 155 15.90 -11.07 5.02
N CYS A 156 14.86 -11.59 5.68
CA CYS A 156 14.76 -13.02 6.01
C CYS A 156 14.79 -13.95 4.78
N LEU A 157 14.25 -13.51 3.64
CA LEU A 157 14.29 -14.26 2.37
C LEU A 157 15.67 -14.25 1.71
N MET A 158 16.45 -13.18 1.89
CA MET A 158 17.78 -13.01 1.30
C MET A 158 18.90 -13.66 2.12
N VAL A 159 18.70 -13.87 3.42
CA VAL A 159 19.66 -14.60 4.28
C VAL A 159 19.76 -16.05 3.80
N SER A 160 20.81 -16.33 3.03
CA SER A 160 21.11 -17.66 2.48
C SER A 160 22.00 -18.51 3.41
N GLY A 161 22.30 -18.03 4.62
CA GLY A 161 23.22 -18.69 5.56
C GLY A 161 22.52 -19.18 6.83
N THR A 162 22.93 -20.34 7.32
CA THR A 162 22.70 -20.76 8.70
C THR A 162 23.41 -19.79 9.62
N SER A 163 22.68 -18.90 10.30
CA SER A 163 23.31 -18.14 11.37
C SER A 163 23.69 -19.14 12.47
N THR A 164 24.94 -19.12 12.93
CA THR A 164 25.44 -19.94 14.05
C THR A 164 24.82 -19.55 15.39
N ARG A 165 23.84 -18.63 15.39
CA ARG A 165 23.05 -18.20 16.55
C ARG A 165 21.57 -18.59 16.48
N ASP A 166 21.11 -19.15 15.36
CA ASP A 166 19.77 -19.74 15.29
C ASP A 166 19.83 -21.12 15.91
N LEU A 167 19.50 -21.16 17.21
CA LEU A 167 19.03 -22.35 17.88
C LEU A 167 18.01 -23.05 16.97
N GLU A 168 18.44 -24.15 16.35
CA GLU A 168 17.65 -25.20 15.71
C GLU A 168 16.20 -24.81 15.35
N GLY A 169 16.04 -23.92 14.35
CA GLY A 169 14.71 -23.58 13.85
C GLY A 169 14.04 -24.82 13.24
N VAL A 170 12.74 -25.01 13.49
CA VAL A 170 11.92 -26.17 13.05
C VAL A 170 12.06 -26.49 11.55
N ILE A 171 12.43 -25.50 10.72
CA ILE A 171 12.72 -25.68 9.30
C ILE A 171 14.22 -25.50 9.07
N PRO A 172 15.01 -26.58 8.96
CA PRO A 172 16.46 -26.50 8.88
C PRO A 172 16.97 -26.07 7.49
N SER A 173 16.21 -26.33 6.42
CA SER A 173 16.60 -26.01 5.04
C SER A 173 16.33 -24.53 4.69
N PRO A 174 17.30 -23.81 4.10
CA PRO A 174 17.09 -22.47 3.54
C PRO A 174 15.97 -22.42 2.49
N GLU A 175 15.84 -23.45 1.65
CA GLU A 175 14.76 -23.59 0.67
C GLU A 175 13.41 -23.75 1.37
N GLY A 176 13.36 -24.54 2.44
CA GLY A 176 12.18 -24.69 3.30
C GLY A 176 11.74 -23.36 3.90
N LYS A 177 12.69 -22.59 4.47
CA LYS A 177 12.43 -21.24 5.00
C LYS A 177 11.88 -20.32 3.90
N ARG A 178 12.51 -20.30 2.72
CA ARG A 178 12.05 -19.50 1.57
C ARG A 178 10.65 -19.89 1.11
N SER A 179 10.36 -21.20 1.04
CA SER A 179 9.04 -21.73 0.67
C SER A 179 7.96 -21.32 1.67
N MET A 180 8.23 -21.48 2.97
CA MET A 180 7.31 -21.08 4.05
C MET A 180 7.05 -19.57 4.03
N MET A 181 8.08 -18.76 3.84
CA MET A 181 7.94 -17.31 3.74
C MET A 181 7.13 -16.90 2.51
N LYS A 182 7.28 -17.56 1.35
CA LYS A 182 6.43 -17.33 0.19
C LYS A 182 4.98 -17.76 0.44
N LEU A 183 4.76 -18.90 1.10
CA LEU A 183 3.43 -19.37 1.48
C LEU A 183 2.72 -18.37 2.38
N ALA A 184 3.38 -17.91 3.45
CA ALA A 184 2.82 -16.91 4.35
C ALA A 184 2.46 -15.60 3.62
N GLN A 185 3.17 -15.22 2.55
CA GLN A 185 2.88 -13.98 1.80
C GLN A 185 1.58 -14.16 1.06
N ARG A 186 1.43 -15.30 0.37
CA ARG A 186 0.20 -15.64 -0.33
C ARG A 186 -0.99 -15.73 0.62
N MET A 187 -0.81 -16.30 1.82
CA MET A 187 -1.86 -16.35 2.83
C MET A 187 -2.31 -14.94 3.26
N VAL A 188 -1.38 -14.04 3.55
CA VAL A 188 -1.69 -12.64 3.90
C VAL A 188 -2.40 -11.93 2.74
N ASN A 189 -1.89 -12.06 1.52
CA ASN A 189 -2.49 -11.43 0.34
C ASN A 189 -3.92 -11.94 0.11
N ASN A 190 -4.12 -13.26 0.19
CA ASN A 190 -5.45 -13.87 0.03
C ASN A 190 -6.42 -13.40 1.12
N PHE A 191 -5.99 -13.38 2.38
CA PHE A 191 -6.81 -12.89 3.49
C PHE A 191 -7.24 -11.43 3.28
N CYS A 192 -6.31 -10.56 2.90
CA CYS A 192 -6.60 -9.15 2.65
C CYS A 192 -7.54 -8.96 1.44
N ALA A 193 -7.34 -9.74 0.37
CA ALA A 193 -8.20 -9.69 -0.82
C ALA A 193 -9.64 -10.16 -0.51
N SER A 194 -9.81 -11.20 0.31
CA SER A 194 -11.13 -11.70 0.71
C SER A 194 -11.93 -10.70 1.56
N ILE A 195 -11.25 -9.84 2.32
CA ILE A 195 -11.92 -8.79 3.10
C ILE A 195 -12.28 -7.59 2.22
N ALA A 196 -11.40 -7.22 1.27
CA ALA A 196 -11.63 -6.10 0.35
C ALA A 196 -12.84 -6.32 -0.58
N HIS A 197 -13.03 -7.56 -1.01
CA HIS A 197 -14.16 -7.98 -1.83
C HIS A 197 -14.86 -9.15 -1.13
N PRO A 198 -15.73 -8.89 -0.13
CA PRO A 198 -16.57 -9.94 0.39
C PRO A 198 -17.39 -10.42 -0.79
N THR A 199 -17.11 -11.63 -1.29
CA THR A 199 -18.01 -12.28 -2.24
C THR A 199 -19.39 -12.23 -1.61
N ALA A 200 -20.34 -11.58 -2.28
CA ALA A 200 -21.74 -11.73 -1.95
C ALA A 200 -21.99 -13.24 -1.94
N ILE A 201 -22.14 -13.80 -0.73
CA ILE A 201 -22.68 -15.13 -0.60
C ILE A 201 -24.16 -14.92 -0.93
N ASP A 202 -24.48 -14.97 -2.22
CA ASP A 202 -25.83 -15.20 -2.70
C ASP A 202 -26.21 -16.60 -2.22
N GLY A 203 -26.63 -16.69 -0.96
CA GLY A 203 -27.36 -17.85 -0.48
C GLY A 203 -28.65 -17.96 -1.29
N PRO A 204 -29.05 -19.16 -1.72
CA PRO A 204 -30.30 -19.31 -2.46
C PRO A 204 -31.46 -18.81 -1.57
N PRO A 205 -32.50 -18.20 -2.15
CA PRO A 205 -33.67 -17.80 -1.39
C PRO A 205 -34.28 -19.07 -0.77
N PHE A 206 -34.39 -19.08 0.56
CA PHE A 206 -35.24 -20.04 1.25
C PHE A 206 -36.67 -19.82 0.74
N GLN A 207 -37.13 -20.70 -0.14
CA GLN A 207 -38.55 -20.84 -0.43
C GLN A 207 -39.18 -21.51 0.78
N GLY A 208 -39.93 -20.73 1.55
CA GLY A 208 -40.95 -21.22 2.47
C GLY A 208 -42.29 -21.31 1.77
#